data_AF-A0AA48KRN8-F1
#
_entry.id   AF-A0AA48KRN8-F1
#
_cell.length_a   1.000
_cell.length_b   1.000
_cell.length_c   1.000
_cell.angle_alpha   90.00
_cell.angle_beta   90.00
_cell.angle_gamma   90.00
#
_symmetry.space_group_name_H-M   'P 1'
#
loop_
_entity.id
_entity.type
_entity.pdbx_description
1 polymer ?
#
loop_
_entity_poly.entity_id
_entity_poly.type
_entity_poly.pdbx_seq_one_letter_code
_entity_poly.pdbx_strand_id
1 'polypeptide(L)'
;MSINPIISQESAIPKTRHPKIEILKSKKVSKTLNARAHTIIRDKNAKRVMVRCKINPLDGQIDINAFSLVDTKNKLRYRLSDVTAYYAFGGPKINRYWKEQPMNKKGKEIEVSYAEYNPLIRDTFLDYNFSDYKICESKFPFSSGQSISNYYGKVESKRKFTADFYFVLEKDLLNELSYALYFGNERLGSVEF
;
A
#
# COMPACT_ATOMS: atom_id res chain seq x y z
N MET A 1 43.20 -45.54 -16.14
CA MET A 1 42.29 -45.10 -15.06
C MET A 1 42.12 -43.60 -15.20
N SER A 2 40.92 -43.17 -15.59
CA SER A 2 40.59 -41.76 -15.88
C SER A 2 40.14 -41.08 -14.59
N ILE A 3 40.76 -39.94 -14.27
CA ILE A 3 40.46 -39.14 -13.09
C ILE A 3 39.47 -38.07 -13.54
N ASN A 4 38.19 -38.19 -13.14
CA ASN A 4 37.19 -37.16 -13.41
C ASN A 4 37.47 -35.95 -12.50
N PRO A 5 37.55 -34.71 -13.02
CA PRO A 5 37.60 -33.54 -12.18
C PRO A 5 36.21 -33.28 -11.59
N ILE A 6 36.15 -33.15 -10.26
CA ILE A 6 34.99 -32.67 -9.52
C ILE A 6 34.85 -31.18 -9.83
N ILE A 7 33.87 -30.83 -10.67
CA ILE A 7 33.44 -29.44 -10.85
C ILE A 7 32.59 -29.08 -9.64
N SER A 8 33.19 -28.42 -8.66
CA SER A 8 32.45 -27.73 -7.60
C SER A 8 31.76 -26.50 -8.21
N GLN A 9 30.50 -26.66 -8.61
CA GLN A 9 29.62 -25.50 -8.75
C GLN A 9 29.32 -25.00 -7.33
N GLU A 10 30.04 -23.97 -6.90
CA GLU A 10 29.52 -23.05 -5.89
C GLU A 10 28.16 -22.57 -6.40
N SER A 11 27.09 -23.16 -5.87
CA SER A 11 25.75 -22.64 -6.08
C SER A 11 25.72 -21.27 -5.43
N ALA A 12 25.85 -20.22 -6.24
CA ALA A 12 25.52 -18.87 -5.83
C ALA A 12 24.08 -18.91 -5.31
N ILE A 13 23.95 -18.91 -3.98
CA ILE A 13 22.67 -18.74 -3.28
C ILE A 13 22.09 -17.44 -3.84
N PRO A 14 20.93 -17.46 -4.54
CA PRO A 14 20.36 -16.24 -5.07
C PRO A 14 20.11 -15.29 -3.91
N LYS A 15 20.69 -14.09 -3.98
CA LYS A 15 20.31 -12.93 -3.18
C LYS A 15 18.78 -12.89 -3.10
N THR A 16 18.27 -12.75 -1.87
CA THR A 16 16.85 -12.67 -1.49
C THR A 16 15.91 -12.47 -2.68
N ARG A 17 15.10 -13.48 -2.98
CA ARG A 17 14.04 -13.31 -3.97
C ARG A 17 13.12 -12.19 -3.43
N HIS A 18 12.92 -11.14 -4.21
CA HIS A 18 11.96 -10.07 -3.91
C HIS A 18 10.81 -10.14 -4.91
N PRO A 19 9.59 -9.72 -4.54
CA PRO A 19 8.52 -9.58 -5.52
C PRO A 19 8.95 -8.58 -6.60
N LYS A 20 8.62 -8.86 -7.86
CA LYS A 20 8.88 -7.91 -8.94
C LYS A 20 7.74 -6.89 -8.99
N ILE A 21 8.03 -5.63 -8.71
CA ILE A 21 7.08 -4.54 -8.70
C ILE A 21 7.51 -3.50 -9.74
N GLU A 22 6.59 -3.11 -10.60
CA GLU A 22 6.81 -2.12 -11.67
C GLU A 22 5.76 -1.01 -11.55
N ILE A 23 6.19 0.23 -11.43
CA ILE A 23 5.29 1.39 -11.46
C ILE A 23 4.84 1.60 -12.90
N LEU A 24 3.52 1.55 -13.14
CA LEU A 24 2.93 1.74 -14.47
C LEU A 24 2.48 3.18 -14.72
N LYS A 25 1.96 3.85 -13.68
CA LYS A 25 1.54 5.25 -13.74
C LYS A 25 1.25 5.81 -12.35
N SER A 26 1.27 7.13 -12.25
CA SER A 26 0.78 7.90 -11.11
C SER A 26 -0.13 9.03 -11.59
N LYS A 27 -1.14 9.41 -10.80
CA LYS A 27 -2.01 10.56 -11.09
C LYS A 27 -2.82 11.04 -9.89
N LYS A 28 -3.23 12.32 -9.91
CA LYS A 28 -4.39 12.83 -9.16
C LYS A 28 -5.67 12.06 -9.53
N VAL A 29 -6.49 11.72 -8.54
CA VAL A 29 -7.82 11.08 -8.73
C VAL A 29 -8.87 11.76 -7.88
N SER A 30 -10.16 11.57 -8.24
CA SER A 30 -11.25 12.14 -7.46
C SER A 30 -11.29 11.56 -6.05
N LYS A 31 -11.53 12.45 -5.08
CA LYS A 31 -11.61 12.14 -3.65
C LYS A 31 -13.02 11.70 -3.22
N THR A 32 -14.03 11.95 -4.06
CA THR A 32 -15.45 11.62 -3.83
C THR A 32 -16.03 10.67 -4.88
N LEU A 33 -15.55 10.73 -6.13
CA LEU A 33 -16.10 9.96 -7.26
C LEU A 33 -15.01 9.06 -7.86
N ASN A 34 -14.69 7.96 -7.18
CA ASN A 34 -13.73 6.98 -7.66
C ASN A 34 -14.28 5.57 -7.44
N ALA A 35 -14.78 4.95 -8.51
CA ALA A 35 -15.40 3.62 -8.48
C ALA A 35 -14.45 2.48 -8.05
N ARG A 36 -13.14 2.75 -7.97
CA ARG A 36 -12.12 1.78 -7.53
C ARG A 36 -11.55 2.08 -6.16
N ALA A 37 -12.06 3.08 -5.45
CA ALA A 37 -11.73 3.34 -4.05
C ALA A 37 -12.97 3.07 -3.19
N HIS A 38 -12.76 2.42 -2.04
CA HIS A 38 -13.78 2.16 -1.03
C HIS A 38 -13.99 3.38 -0.11
N THR A 39 -13.05 4.30 -0.09
CA THR A 39 -13.06 5.47 0.80
C THR A 39 -13.59 6.74 0.12
N ILE A 40 -14.27 7.59 0.89
CA ILE A 40 -14.63 8.97 0.49
C ILE A 40 -13.86 9.94 1.37
N ILE A 41 -13.21 10.94 0.77
CA ILE A 41 -12.48 11.99 1.51
C ILE A 41 -13.23 13.30 1.33
N ARG A 42 -13.78 13.82 2.44
CA ARG A 42 -14.56 15.06 2.47
C ARG A 42 -13.73 16.30 2.81
N ASP A 43 -12.53 16.13 3.34
CA ASP A 43 -11.63 17.24 3.66
C ASP A 43 -11.29 18.06 2.41
N LYS A 44 -11.48 19.37 2.48
CA LYS A 44 -11.22 20.33 1.40
C LYS A 44 -9.72 20.48 1.11
N ASN A 45 -8.88 20.34 2.14
CA ASN A 45 -7.42 20.48 2.05
C ASN A 45 -6.73 19.16 1.67
N ALA A 46 -7.50 18.07 1.54
CA ALA A 46 -6.98 16.79 1.09
C ALA A 46 -7.09 16.59 -0.43
N LYS A 47 -6.06 15.97 -1.00
CA LYS A 47 -6.01 15.44 -2.36
C LYS A 47 -5.81 13.93 -2.33
N ARG A 48 -6.52 13.20 -3.19
CA ARG A 48 -6.28 11.78 -3.40
C ARG A 48 -5.40 11.60 -4.63
N VAL A 49 -4.35 10.82 -4.46
CA VAL A 49 -3.48 10.38 -5.56
C VAL A 49 -3.50 8.87 -5.68
N MET A 50 -3.12 8.37 -6.85
CA MET A 50 -3.03 6.95 -7.14
C MET A 50 -1.69 6.63 -7.78
N VAL A 51 -1.06 5.56 -7.34
CA VAL A 51 0.08 4.93 -8.02
C VAL A 51 -0.31 3.52 -8.42
N ARG A 52 -0.27 3.23 -9.71
CA ARG A 52 -0.58 1.92 -10.27
C ARG A 52 0.70 1.12 -10.43
N CYS A 53 0.71 -0.10 -9.91
CA CYS A 53 1.83 -1.02 -10.07
C CYS A 53 1.40 -2.33 -10.74
N LYS A 54 2.30 -2.92 -11.52
CA LYS A 54 2.26 -4.33 -11.91
C LYS A 54 3.08 -5.12 -10.91
N ILE A 55 2.50 -6.18 -10.36
CA ILE A 55 3.13 -6.94 -9.27
C ILE A 55 3.19 -8.42 -9.65
N ASN A 56 4.39 -8.98 -9.60
CA ASN A 56 4.62 -10.42 -9.59
C ASN A 56 4.96 -10.84 -8.16
N PRO A 57 4.01 -11.41 -7.41
CA PRO A 57 4.23 -11.83 -6.03
C PRO A 57 5.22 -12.99 -6.00
N LEU A 58 6.06 -13.03 -4.97
CA LEU A 58 7.05 -14.09 -4.81
C LEU A 58 6.44 -15.38 -4.26
N ASP A 59 5.80 -15.27 -3.09
CA ASP A 59 5.27 -16.43 -2.35
C ASP A 59 3.74 -16.45 -2.34
N GLY A 60 3.15 -16.07 -3.46
CA GLY A 60 1.70 -16.00 -3.58
C GLY A 60 1.03 -14.90 -2.75
N GLN A 61 1.81 -14.00 -2.13
CA GLN A 61 1.30 -12.91 -1.30
C GLN A 61 2.16 -11.64 -1.40
N ILE A 62 1.54 -10.50 -1.11
CA ILE A 62 2.17 -9.18 -0.97
C ILE A 62 1.63 -8.51 0.29
N ASP A 63 2.53 -8.01 1.12
CA ASP A 63 2.19 -7.12 2.23
C ASP A 63 1.91 -5.71 1.67
N ILE A 64 0.69 -5.20 1.82
CA ILE A 64 0.35 -3.85 1.33
C ILE A 64 0.88 -2.75 2.24
N ASN A 65 1.26 -3.07 3.48
CA ASN A 65 1.81 -2.12 4.45
C ASN A 65 3.25 -1.76 4.13
N ALA A 66 3.93 -2.61 3.38
CA ALA A 66 5.25 -2.33 2.83
C ALA A 66 5.21 -1.13 1.87
N PHE A 67 4.07 -0.82 1.26
CA PHE A 67 3.98 0.35 0.38
C PHE A 67 3.93 1.66 1.17
N SER A 68 4.84 2.56 0.84
CA SER A 68 4.86 3.92 1.38
C SER A 68 5.07 4.91 0.24
N LEU A 69 4.26 5.98 0.22
CA LEU A 69 4.53 7.13 -0.61
C LEU A 69 5.30 8.14 0.23
N VAL A 70 6.46 8.57 -0.25
CA VAL A 70 7.39 9.40 0.52
C VAL A 70 7.55 10.75 -0.17
N ASP A 71 7.26 11.82 0.55
CA ASP A 71 7.65 13.18 0.19
C ASP A 71 9.07 13.42 0.71
N THR A 72 10.02 13.38 -0.20
CA THR A 72 11.45 13.49 0.10
C THR A 72 11.87 14.89 0.53
N LYS A 73 11.08 15.91 0.16
CA LYS A 73 11.35 17.33 0.46
C LYS A 73 10.86 17.69 1.85
N ASN A 74 9.59 17.42 2.13
CA ASN A 74 8.94 17.78 3.40
C ASN A 74 9.13 16.71 4.49
N LYS A 75 9.83 15.62 4.18
CA LYS A 75 10.09 14.49 5.09
C LYS A 75 8.80 13.88 5.62
N LEU A 76 7.85 13.60 4.72
CA LEU A 76 6.58 12.96 5.06
C LEU A 76 6.48 11.55 4.47
N ARG A 77 6.01 10.60 5.27
CA ARG A 77 5.76 9.22 4.85
C ARG A 77 4.26 8.94 4.92
N TYR A 78 3.62 8.87 3.77
CA TYR A 78 2.20 8.61 3.64
C TYR A 78 1.91 7.12 3.66
N ARG A 79 1.08 6.72 4.62
CA ARG A 79 0.49 5.39 4.65
C ARG A 79 -0.59 5.27 3.58
N LEU A 80 -0.74 4.06 3.05
CA LEU A 80 -1.80 3.71 2.13
C LEU A 80 -3.19 4.05 2.69
N SER A 81 -3.98 4.76 1.89
CA SER A 81 -5.38 5.07 2.19
C SER A 81 -6.35 3.99 1.72
N ASP A 82 -6.03 3.41 0.56
CA ASP A 82 -6.87 2.44 -0.10
C ASP A 82 -6.07 1.64 -1.13
N VAL A 83 -6.55 0.45 -1.50
CA VAL A 83 -5.97 -0.42 -2.51
C VAL A 83 -7.05 -1.21 -3.22
N THR A 84 -6.91 -1.27 -4.53
CA THR A 84 -7.66 -2.20 -5.37
C THR A 84 -6.69 -3.00 -6.20
N ALA A 85 -6.84 -4.32 -6.19
CA ALA A 85 -6.02 -5.23 -6.97
C ALA A 85 -6.91 -6.02 -7.93
N TYR A 86 -6.44 -6.22 -9.15
CA TYR A 86 -7.24 -6.81 -10.21
C TYR A 86 -6.38 -7.51 -11.27
N TYR A 87 -7.02 -8.46 -11.96
CA TYR A 87 -6.52 -9.06 -13.19
C TYR A 87 -7.28 -8.48 -14.39
N ALA A 88 -7.08 -9.02 -15.60
CA ALA A 88 -7.97 -8.73 -16.72
C ALA A 88 -9.43 -9.12 -16.39
N PHE A 89 -9.60 -10.26 -15.71
CA PHE A 89 -10.89 -10.77 -15.25
C PHE A 89 -10.81 -11.16 -13.77
N GLY A 90 -11.65 -10.54 -12.94
CA GLY A 90 -11.65 -10.71 -11.49
C GLY A 90 -10.47 -10.03 -10.78
N GLY A 91 -10.21 -10.43 -9.55
CA GLY A 91 -9.11 -9.90 -8.74
C GLY A 91 -8.55 -10.91 -7.74
N PRO A 92 -7.33 -10.68 -7.25
CA PRO A 92 -6.79 -11.43 -6.12
C PRO A 92 -7.59 -11.16 -4.84
N LYS A 93 -7.44 -12.05 -3.86
CA LYS A 93 -8.04 -11.84 -2.53
C LYS A 93 -7.24 -10.75 -1.80
N ILE A 94 -7.94 -9.79 -1.21
CA ILE A 94 -7.33 -8.72 -0.42
C ILE A 94 -7.84 -8.89 1.01
N ASN A 95 -6.98 -9.37 1.91
CA ASN A 95 -7.28 -9.40 3.33
C ASN A 95 -6.96 -8.03 3.90
N ARG A 96 -7.97 -7.34 4.42
CA ARG A 96 -7.84 -5.99 4.98
C ARG A 96 -8.28 -6.01 6.42
N TYR A 97 -7.52 -5.34 7.27
CA TYR A 97 -7.75 -5.24 8.69
C TYR A 97 -7.72 -3.80 9.16
N TRP A 98 -8.69 -3.40 9.96
CA TRP A 98 -8.74 -2.07 10.57
C TRP A 98 -7.66 -1.91 11.64
N LYS A 99 -6.96 -0.78 11.62
CA LYS A 99 -6.03 -0.37 12.69
C LYS A 99 -6.76 -0.07 14.00
N GLU A 100 -7.92 0.57 13.92
CA GLU A 100 -8.78 0.88 15.06
C GLU A 100 -10.16 0.26 14.82
N GLN A 101 -10.81 -0.24 15.87
CA GLN A 101 -12.20 -0.73 15.79
C GLN A 101 -13.11 0.38 15.24
N PRO A 102 -13.86 0.15 14.14
CA PRO A 102 -14.77 1.15 13.63
C PRO A 102 -15.89 1.45 14.63
N MET A 103 -16.08 2.74 14.94
CA MET A 103 -17.08 3.23 15.87
C MET A 103 -18.02 4.23 15.19
N ASN A 104 -19.28 4.27 15.64
CA ASN A 104 -20.22 5.33 15.28
C ASN A 104 -20.15 6.55 16.21
N LYS A 105 -20.89 7.61 15.86
CA LYS A 105 -21.00 8.84 16.66
C LYS A 105 -21.38 8.63 18.13
N LYS A 106 -22.05 7.52 18.45
CA LYS A 106 -22.50 7.17 19.81
C LYS A 106 -21.51 6.26 20.55
N GLY A 107 -20.33 6.01 19.97
CA GLY A 107 -19.31 5.12 20.53
C GLY A 107 -19.65 3.63 20.42
N LYS A 108 -20.65 3.25 19.61
CA LYS A 108 -20.97 1.83 19.36
C LYS A 108 -20.19 1.31 18.16
N GLU A 109 -19.68 0.10 18.29
CA GLU A 109 -19.02 -0.65 17.22
C GLU A 109 -19.92 -0.79 15.99
N ILE A 110 -19.31 -0.70 14.82
CA ILE A 110 -19.97 -0.92 13.54
C ILE A 110 -19.17 -1.90 12.69
N GLU A 111 -19.89 -2.68 11.89
CA GLU A 111 -19.29 -3.55 10.89
C GLU A 111 -19.16 -2.79 9.56
N VAL A 112 -18.04 -3.03 8.85
CA VAL A 112 -17.72 -2.39 7.58
C VAL A 112 -17.28 -3.46 6.60
N SER A 113 -18.03 -3.65 5.51
CA SER A 113 -17.99 -4.88 4.72
C SER A 113 -16.69 -5.20 3.95
N TYR A 114 -15.73 -4.29 3.88
CA TYR A 114 -14.52 -4.47 3.06
C TYR A 114 -13.23 -4.66 3.87
N ALA A 115 -13.29 -4.64 5.21
CA ALA A 115 -12.19 -4.98 6.10
C ALA A 115 -12.70 -5.39 7.49
N GLU A 116 -11.98 -6.27 8.16
CA GLU A 116 -12.31 -6.77 9.51
C GLU A 116 -11.49 -6.04 10.58
N TYR A 117 -11.94 -5.96 11.83
CA TYR A 117 -11.05 -5.59 12.92
C TYR A 117 -10.54 -6.86 13.61
N ASN A 118 -9.22 -7.03 13.67
CA ASN A 118 -8.60 -8.14 14.38
C ASN A 118 -7.27 -7.69 15.01
N PRO A 119 -7.21 -7.45 16.33
CA PRO A 119 -6.01 -6.95 16.99
C PRO A 119 -4.88 -7.97 17.08
N LEU A 120 -5.14 -9.25 16.78
CA LEU A 120 -4.10 -10.30 16.75
C LEU A 120 -3.25 -10.24 15.48
N ILE A 121 -3.73 -9.54 14.45
CA ILE A 121 -2.98 -9.39 13.21
C ILE A 121 -2.10 -8.16 13.36
N ARG A 122 -0.79 -8.39 13.30
CA ARG A 122 0.19 -7.32 13.43
C ARG A 122 0.13 -6.35 12.25
N ASP A 123 0.10 -5.07 12.56
CA ASP A 123 0.36 -4.00 11.60
C ASP A 123 1.88 -3.87 11.36
N THR A 124 2.33 -4.31 10.18
CA THR A 124 3.76 -4.33 9.78
C THR A 124 4.25 -2.99 9.23
N PHE A 125 3.40 -1.95 9.14
CA PHE A 125 3.80 -0.66 8.55
C PHE A 125 5.02 -0.02 9.24
N LEU A 126 5.08 -0.16 10.58
CA LEU A 126 6.15 0.38 11.42
C LEU A 126 7.43 -0.48 11.39
N ASP A 127 7.40 -1.66 10.78
CA ASP A 127 8.57 -2.54 10.66
C ASP A 127 9.58 -2.01 9.63
N TYR A 128 9.16 -1.07 8.78
CA TYR A 128 9.99 -0.43 7.76
C TYR A 128 10.47 0.94 8.24
N ASN A 129 11.79 1.14 8.23
CA ASN A 129 12.44 2.25 8.91
C ASN A 129 12.51 3.50 8.02
N PHE A 130 11.95 4.60 8.53
CA PHE A 130 12.06 5.95 7.97
C PHE A 130 12.21 6.95 9.12
N SER A 131 13.32 6.84 9.87
CA SER A 131 13.57 7.57 11.13
C SER A 131 13.34 9.08 11.07
N ASP A 132 13.62 9.70 9.93
CA ASP A 132 13.57 11.15 9.77
C ASP A 132 12.26 11.64 9.13
N TYR A 133 11.28 10.75 8.94
CA TYR A 133 10.03 11.08 8.26
C TYR A 133 8.84 11.07 9.22
N LYS A 134 8.05 12.14 9.19
CA LYS A 134 6.76 12.16 9.89
C LYS A 134 5.77 11.26 9.16
N ILE A 135 5.13 10.36 9.91
CA ILE A 135 4.10 9.48 9.38
C ILE A 135 2.81 10.29 9.16
N CYS A 136 2.28 10.20 7.94
CA CYS A 136 0.99 10.76 7.56
C CYS A 136 -0.02 9.62 7.39
N GLU A 137 -0.93 9.52 8.35
CA GLU A 137 -2.09 8.62 8.31
C GLU A 137 -3.36 9.39 7.99
N SER A 138 -4.36 8.69 7.50
CA SER A 138 -5.64 9.27 7.07
C SER A 138 -6.77 8.62 7.84
N LYS A 139 -7.65 9.45 8.41
CA LYS A 139 -8.93 9.00 8.96
C LYS A 139 -10.03 9.34 7.97
N PHE A 140 -10.82 8.35 7.60
CA PHE A 140 -11.86 8.51 6.58
C PHE A 140 -13.23 8.61 7.24
N PRO A 141 -14.04 9.63 6.88
CA PRO A 141 -15.45 9.59 7.21
C PRO A 141 -16.11 8.50 6.37
N PHE A 142 -16.62 7.45 7.00
CA PHE A 142 -17.31 6.36 6.30
C PHE A 142 -18.81 6.65 6.10
N SER A 143 -19.41 7.37 7.04
CA SER A 143 -20.74 7.95 6.93
C SER A 143 -20.88 9.13 7.90
N SER A 144 -22.09 9.63 8.14
CA SER A 144 -22.35 10.77 9.05
C SER A 144 -21.81 10.49 10.47
N GLY A 145 -20.57 10.95 10.70
CA GLY A 145 -19.75 10.88 11.92
C GLY A 145 -19.32 9.49 12.36
N GLN A 146 -19.12 8.60 11.39
CA GLN A 146 -18.31 7.41 11.57
C GLN A 146 -16.91 7.74 11.05
N SER A 147 -15.88 7.53 11.87
CA SER A 147 -14.48 7.62 11.43
C SER A 147 -13.90 6.22 11.35
N ILE A 148 -13.28 5.93 10.22
CA ILE A 148 -12.56 4.68 10.00
C ILE A 148 -11.08 5.00 9.87
N SER A 149 -10.23 4.20 10.51
CA SER A 149 -8.78 4.31 10.42
C SER A 149 -8.25 3.86 9.05
N ASN A 150 -6.96 4.04 8.79
CA ASN A 150 -6.30 3.24 7.76
C ASN A 150 -6.51 1.74 8.03
N TYR A 151 -6.39 0.96 6.97
CA TYR A 151 -6.31 -0.49 7.08
C TYR A 151 -4.92 -0.98 6.70
N TYR A 152 -4.65 -2.21 7.10
CA TYR A 152 -3.45 -2.97 6.76
C TYR A 152 -3.82 -4.34 6.23
N GLY A 153 -2.85 -5.06 5.67
CA GLY A 153 -3.04 -6.48 5.37
C GLY A 153 -2.23 -6.98 4.20
N LYS A 154 -2.83 -7.89 3.42
CA LYS A 154 -2.13 -8.62 2.37
C LYS A 154 -2.99 -8.86 1.16
N VAL A 155 -2.37 -8.86 -0.02
CA VAL A 155 -2.96 -9.36 -1.26
C VAL A 155 -2.45 -10.78 -1.50
N GLU A 156 -3.35 -11.75 -1.58
CA GLU A 156 -3.06 -13.15 -1.93
C GLU A 156 -3.29 -13.37 -3.43
N SER A 157 -2.23 -13.72 -4.15
CA SER A 157 -2.25 -13.97 -5.59
C SER A 157 -1.13 -14.92 -6.00
N LYS A 158 -1.45 -16.03 -6.66
CA LYS A 158 -0.45 -16.92 -7.28
C LYS A 158 0.05 -16.43 -8.65
N ARG A 159 -0.53 -15.37 -9.19
CA ARG A 159 -0.21 -14.85 -10.53
C ARG A 159 0.08 -13.35 -10.50
N LYS A 160 0.67 -12.85 -11.57
CA LYS A 160 0.91 -11.42 -11.76
C LYS A 160 -0.42 -10.66 -11.79
N PHE A 161 -0.51 -9.56 -11.04
CA PHE A 161 -1.70 -8.70 -10.96
C PHE A 161 -1.35 -7.23 -11.10
N THR A 162 -2.37 -6.39 -11.24
CA THR A 162 -2.22 -4.93 -11.19
C THR A 162 -2.87 -4.43 -9.91
N ALA A 163 -2.22 -3.49 -9.22
CA ALA A 163 -2.76 -2.83 -8.04
C ALA A 163 -2.77 -1.31 -8.24
N ASP A 164 -3.88 -0.68 -7.87
CA ASP A 164 -4.03 0.76 -7.70
C ASP A 164 -3.87 1.07 -6.21
N PHE A 165 -2.77 1.70 -5.82
CA PHE A 165 -2.50 2.16 -4.46
C PHE A 165 -2.90 3.62 -4.33
N TYR A 166 -3.73 3.95 -3.35
CA TYR A 166 -4.23 5.30 -3.13
C TYR A 166 -3.59 5.92 -1.90
N PHE A 167 -3.26 7.21 -1.97
CA PHE A 167 -2.74 7.99 -0.86
C PHE A 167 -3.52 9.30 -0.73
N VAL A 168 -3.56 9.86 0.48
CA VAL A 168 -4.10 11.20 0.74
C VAL A 168 -2.96 12.13 1.09
N LEU A 169 -2.88 13.23 0.34
CA LEU A 169 -1.88 14.26 0.50
C LEU A 169 -2.56 15.57 0.93
N GLU A 170 -1.82 16.40 1.66
CA GLU A 170 -2.20 17.79 1.86
C GLU A 170 -2.05 18.55 0.54
N LYS A 171 -3.10 19.28 0.15
CA LYS A 171 -3.19 19.97 -1.14
C LYS A 171 -2.01 20.91 -1.37
N ASP A 172 -1.58 21.61 -0.33
CA ASP A 172 -0.55 22.65 -0.43
C ASP A 172 0.86 22.06 -0.48
N LEU A 173 1.00 20.78 -0.16
CA LEU A 173 2.27 20.05 -0.23
C LEU A 173 2.44 19.30 -1.56
N LEU A 174 1.41 19.28 -2.41
CA LEU A 174 1.42 18.51 -3.65
C LEU A 174 2.42 19.12 -4.65
N ASN A 175 3.66 18.67 -4.58
CA ASN A 175 4.76 19.06 -5.46
C ASN A 175 5.21 17.85 -6.30
N GLU A 176 5.01 17.94 -7.61
CA GLU A 176 5.19 16.84 -8.57
C GLU A 176 6.62 16.28 -8.59
N LEU A 177 7.65 17.02 -8.13
CA LEU A 177 9.05 16.61 -8.22
C LEU A 177 9.62 15.93 -6.95
N SER A 178 8.81 15.74 -5.90
CA SER A 178 9.33 15.35 -4.57
C SER A 178 8.91 13.96 -4.09
N TYR A 179 8.08 13.25 -4.85
CA TYR A 179 7.49 12.00 -4.39
C TYR A 179 8.19 10.76 -4.93
N ALA A 180 8.35 9.76 -4.06
CA ALA A 180 8.84 8.44 -4.44
C ALA A 180 8.00 7.34 -3.78
N LEU A 181 7.76 6.26 -4.51
CA LEU A 181 7.11 5.07 -3.98
C LEU A 181 8.18 4.10 -3.46
N TYR A 182 7.93 3.54 -2.28
CA TYR A 182 8.75 2.52 -1.65
C TYR A 182 7.95 1.24 -1.42
N PHE A 183 8.66 0.10 -1.44
CA PHE A 183 8.20 -1.19 -0.93
C PHE A 183 9.16 -1.68 0.14
N GLY A 184 8.70 -1.70 1.39
CA GLY A 184 9.55 -1.80 2.56
C GLY A 184 10.53 -0.63 2.61
N ASN A 185 11.83 -0.92 2.66
CA ASN A 185 12.89 0.09 2.62
C ASN A 185 13.45 0.29 1.19
N GLU A 186 12.91 -0.40 0.19
CA GLU A 186 13.39 -0.32 -1.20
C GLU A 186 12.62 0.75 -1.98
N ARG A 187 13.36 1.67 -2.61
CA ARG A 187 12.78 2.68 -3.51
C ARG A 187 12.40 2.03 -4.83
N LEU A 188 11.12 2.04 -5.17
CA LEU A 188 10.62 1.54 -6.46
C LEU A 188 10.79 2.55 -7.59
N GLY A 189 10.66 3.84 -7.29
CA GLY A 189 10.83 4.91 -8.28
C GLY A 189 10.24 6.24 -7.85
N SER A 190 10.53 7.29 -8.62
CA SER A 190 9.85 8.60 -8.48
C SER A 190 8.44 8.53 -9.07
N VAL A 191 7.53 9.35 -8.55
CA VAL A 191 6.15 9.47 -9.04
C VAL A 191 5.74 10.93 -9.09
N GLU A 192 4.94 11.27 -10.09
CA GLU A 192 4.40 12.62 -10.33
C GLU A 192 2.87 12.53 -10.42
N PHE A 193 2.14 13.56 -9.97
CA PHE A 193 0.69 13.45 -9.77
C PHE A 193 -0.10 14.52 -10.47
#